data_AF-E0E358-F1
#
_entry.id   AF-E0E358-F1
#
_cell.length_a   1.000
_cell.length_b   1.000
_cell.length_c   1.000
_cell.angle_alpha   90.00
_cell.angle_beta   90.00
_cell.angle_gamma   90.00
#
_symmetry.space_group_name_H-M   'P 1'
#
loop_
_entity.id
_entity.type
_entity.pdbx_description
1 polymer ?
#
loop_
_entity_poly.entity_id
_entity_poly.type
_entity_poly.pdbx_seq_one_letter_code
_entity_poly.pdbx_strand_id
1 'polypeptide(L)'
;MIDKKFNDSVLIELLNCFETRDDKRIEELVTDEAAIPTIFEYILGIIWYKVSERQGNILDFMKLSLEANLLPKTHAAGGYADIIYEYEACTSYPKHSLLLEATLADGNNQRRMEMEPVS
;
A
#
# COMPACT_ATOMS: atom_id res chain seq x y z
N MET A 1 7.25 10.65 10.40
CA MET A 1 6.47 10.94 9.18
C MET A 1 5.06 10.37 9.31
N ILE A 2 4.91 9.05 9.48
CA ILE A 2 3.61 8.36 9.56
C ILE A 2 2.64 9.03 10.53
N ASP A 3 2.97 9.19 11.81
CA ASP A 3 1.99 9.74 12.76
C ASP A 3 1.68 11.24 12.56
N LYS A 4 2.55 11.98 11.87
CA LYS A 4 2.38 13.43 11.62
C LYS A 4 1.61 13.71 10.33
N LYS A 5 1.99 13.06 9.22
CA LYS A 5 1.40 13.26 7.89
C LYS A 5 0.25 12.29 7.63
N PHE A 6 0.35 11.05 8.10
CA PHE A 6 -0.61 9.97 7.86
C PHE A 6 -1.28 9.52 9.18
N ASN A 7 -1.86 10.50 9.88
CA ASN A 7 -2.74 10.22 11.01
C ASN A 7 -4.05 9.58 10.53
N ASP A 8 -4.86 9.07 11.47
CA ASP A 8 -6.02 8.25 11.13
C ASP A 8 -7.07 9.02 10.31
N SER A 9 -7.29 10.31 10.60
CA SER A 9 -8.21 11.13 9.81
C SER A 9 -7.75 11.32 8.36
N VAL A 10 -6.45 11.51 8.13
CA VAL A 10 -5.90 11.65 6.77
C VAL A 10 -5.98 10.32 6.03
N LEU A 11 -5.72 9.19 6.70
CA LEU A 11 -5.82 7.86 6.08
C LEU A 11 -7.27 7.54 5.67
N ILE A 12 -8.24 7.86 6.53
CA ILE A 12 -9.67 7.70 6.20
C ILE A 12 -10.08 8.62 5.04
N GLU A 13 -9.61 9.88 5.03
CA GLU A 13 -9.85 10.80 3.92
C GLU A 13 -9.30 10.25 2.61
N LEU A 14 -8.06 9.74 2.61
CA LEU A 14 -7.44 9.13 1.44
C LEU A 14 -8.23 7.93 0.92
N LEU A 15 -8.70 7.04 1.80
CA LEU A 15 -9.54 5.90 1.41
C LEU A 15 -10.83 6.36 0.71
N ASN A 16 -11.49 7.40 1.22
CA ASN A 16 -12.66 7.98 0.56
C ASN A 16 -12.29 8.60 -0.80
N CYS A 17 -11.15 9.29 -0.90
CA CYS A 17 -10.71 9.88 -2.17
C CYS A 17 -10.44 8.81 -3.24
N PHE A 18 -9.87 7.64 -2.87
CA PHE A 18 -9.70 6.53 -3.81
C PHE A 18 -11.05 5.99 -4.32
N GLU A 19 -12.03 5.85 -3.41
CA GLU A 19 -13.39 5.42 -3.76
C GLU A 19 -14.08 6.40 -4.72
N THR A 20 -13.95 7.71 -4.47
CA THR A 20 -14.61 8.75 -5.27
C THR A 20 -13.78 9.24 -6.46
N ARG A 21 -12.58 8.70 -6.67
CA ARG A 21 -11.62 9.12 -7.71
C ARG A 21 -11.27 10.62 -7.63
N ASP A 22 -11.09 11.13 -6.41
CA ASP A 22 -10.56 12.48 -6.18
C ASP A 22 -9.01 12.47 -6.24
N ASP A 23 -8.50 12.18 -7.44
CA ASP A 23 -7.08 11.96 -7.71
C ASP A 23 -6.25 13.22 -7.37
N LYS A 24 -6.80 14.42 -7.59
CA LYS A 24 -6.15 15.68 -7.22
C LYS A 24 -5.97 15.81 -5.71
N ARG A 25 -6.99 15.46 -4.92
CA ARG A 25 -6.89 15.50 -3.46
C ARG A 25 -5.87 14.49 -2.93
N ILE A 26 -5.77 13.33 -3.56
CA ILE A 26 -4.75 12.32 -3.24
C ILE A 26 -3.35 12.89 -3.46
N GLU A 27 -3.09 13.53 -4.60
CA GLU A 27 -1.80 14.15 -4.90
C GLU A 27 -1.44 15.25 -3.88
N GLU A 28 -2.41 16.11 -3.52
CA GLU A 28 -2.22 17.17 -2.51
C GLU A 28 -1.85 16.61 -1.12
N LEU A 29 -2.49 15.52 -0.72
CA LEU A 29 -2.27 14.89 0.59
C LEU A 29 -0.99 14.05 0.64
N VAL A 30 -0.61 13.43 -0.49
CA VAL A 30 0.54 12.53 -0.56
C VAL A 30 1.67 13.16 -1.36
N THR A 31 1.59 13.10 -2.69
CA THR A 31 2.55 13.64 -3.68
C THR A 31 1.96 13.53 -5.09
N ASP A 32 2.34 14.44 -5.98
CA ASP A 32 2.09 14.41 -7.42
C ASP A 32 3.23 13.74 -8.23
N GLU A 33 4.29 13.27 -7.56
CA GLU A 33 5.46 12.63 -8.20
C GLU A 33 5.29 11.12 -8.41
N ALA A 34 4.16 10.54 -7.99
CA ALA A 34 3.84 9.12 -8.15
C ALA A 34 2.45 8.93 -8.74
N ALA A 35 2.27 7.86 -9.52
CA ALA A 35 0.96 7.50 -10.05
C ALA A 35 -0.02 7.09 -8.94
N ILE A 36 -1.31 7.36 -9.13
CA ILE A 36 -2.37 7.05 -8.15
C ILE A 36 -2.36 5.58 -7.67
N PRO A 37 -2.16 4.54 -8.53
CA PRO A 37 -2.03 3.16 -8.07
C PRO A 37 -0.85 2.94 -7.12
N THR A 38 0.32 3.51 -7.43
CA THR A 38 1.50 3.46 -6.54
C THR A 38 1.22 4.13 -5.19
N ILE A 39 0.48 5.25 -5.21
CA ILE A 39 0.08 5.93 -3.96
C ILE A 39 -0.89 5.05 -3.17
N PHE A 40 -1.80 4.34 -3.84
CA PHE A 40 -2.73 3.41 -3.20
C PHE A 40 -1.99 2.26 -2.48
N GLU A 41 -1.04 1.60 -3.15
CA GLU A 41 -0.16 0.58 -2.56
C GLU A 41 0.56 1.12 -1.31
N TYR A 42 1.15 2.31 -1.41
CA TYR A 42 1.86 2.96 -0.31
C TYR A 42 0.95 3.24 0.90
N ILE A 43 -0.25 3.78 0.67
CA ILE A 43 -1.21 4.07 1.73
C ILE A 43 -1.71 2.78 2.38
N LEU A 44 -1.95 1.71 1.62
CA LEU A 44 -2.29 0.40 2.18
C LEU A 44 -1.15 -0.17 3.04
N GLY A 45 0.10 -0.01 2.61
CA GLY A 45 1.27 -0.40 3.42
C GLY A 45 1.30 0.31 4.77
N ILE A 46 1.03 1.62 4.79
CA ILE A 46 0.95 2.40 6.03
C ILE A 46 -0.21 1.94 6.92
N ILE A 47 -1.40 1.73 6.34
CA ILE A 47 -2.57 1.27 7.08
C ILE A 47 -2.29 -0.09 7.70
N TRP A 48 -1.77 -1.03 6.92
CA TRP A 48 -1.48 -2.39 7.38
C TRP A 48 -0.43 -2.40 8.49
N TYR A 49 0.62 -1.58 8.35
CA TYR A 49 1.62 -1.40 9.40
C TYR A 49 1.00 -0.90 10.70
N LYS A 50 0.06 0.05 10.65
CA LYS A 50 -0.63 0.57 11.85
C LYS A 50 -1.58 -0.46 12.47
N VAL A 51 -2.35 -1.18 11.65
CA VAL A 51 -3.26 -2.25 12.09
C VAL A 51 -2.49 -3.40 12.73
N SER A 52 -1.32 -3.73 12.20
CA SER A 52 -0.43 -4.77 12.74
C SER A 52 0.41 -4.28 13.92
N GLU A 53 -0.07 -3.28 14.67
CA GLU A 53 0.58 -2.70 15.84
C GLU A 53 2.04 -2.25 15.59
N ARG A 54 2.35 -1.84 14.36
CA ARG A 54 3.68 -1.40 13.91
C ARG A 54 4.77 -2.48 14.04
N GLN A 55 4.39 -3.76 13.98
CA GLN A 55 5.36 -4.85 13.96
C GLN A 55 6.12 -4.88 12.63
N GLY A 56 7.38 -5.30 12.68
CA GLY A 56 8.27 -5.38 11.53
C GLY A 56 8.74 -4.01 10.99
N ASN A 57 9.42 -4.05 9.86
CA ASN A 57 9.95 -2.86 9.19
C ASN A 57 9.15 -2.61 7.90
N ILE A 58 8.33 -1.57 7.90
CA ILE A 58 7.48 -1.21 6.76
C ILE A 58 8.26 -1.02 5.45
N LEU A 59 9.52 -0.57 5.52
CA LEU A 59 10.36 -0.38 4.34
C LEU A 59 10.79 -1.70 3.68
N ASP A 60 10.87 -2.78 4.45
CA ASP A 60 11.21 -4.10 3.93
C ASP A 60 9.98 -4.77 3.27
N PHE A 61 8.78 -4.35 3.69
CA PHE A 61 7.51 -4.93 3.26
C PHE A 61 6.96 -4.31 1.98
N MET A 62 7.05 -2.99 1.84
CA MET A 62 6.62 -2.30 0.63
C MET A 62 7.60 -2.56 -0.51
N LYS A 63 7.12 -3.07 -1.65
CA LYS A 63 7.98 -3.35 -2.81
C LYS A 63 8.10 -2.17 -3.79
N LEU A 64 7.81 -0.96 -3.33
CA LEU A 64 7.89 0.28 -4.10
C LEU A 64 9.17 1.08 -3.78
N SER A 65 9.58 1.94 -4.71
CA SER A 65 10.69 2.88 -4.49
C SER A 65 10.19 4.15 -3.82
N LEU A 66 10.99 4.69 -2.90
CA LEU A 66 10.70 5.91 -2.15
C LEU A 66 11.64 7.04 -2.55
N GLU A 67 11.14 8.26 -2.42
CA GLU A 67 11.97 9.47 -2.43
C GLU A 67 12.74 9.66 -1.12
N ALA A 68 13.65 10.65 -1.08
CA ALA A 68 14.40 11.00 0.12
C ALA A 68 13.52 11.48 1.29
N ASN A 69 12.31 11.99 0.97
CA ASN A 69 11.30 12.39 1.94
C ASN A 69 10.42 11.21 2.42
N LEU A 70 10.70 9.99 1.94
CA LEU A 70 9.98 8.73 2.21
C LEU A 70 8.54 8.68 1.66
N LEU A 71 8.21 9.49 0.66
CA LEU A 71 6.99 9.40 -0.15
C LEU A 71 7.19 8.44 -1.34
N PRO A 72 6.10 7.84 -1.87
CA PRO A 72 6.20 6.89 -2.98
C PRO A 72 6.73 7.57 -4.24
N LYS A 73 7.45 6.80 -5.06
CA LYS A 73 7.96 7.23 -6.36
C LYS A 73 7.48 6.29 -7.48
N THR A 74 7.81 5.01 -7.42
CA THR A 74 7.35 4.00 -8.40
C THR A 74 6.97 2.70 -7.71
N HIS A 75 5.95 2.02 -8.24
CA HIS A 75 5.53 0.68 -7.80
C HIS A 75 6.62 -0.37 -8.04
N ALA A 76 6.38 -1.58 -7.53
CA ALA A 76 7.28 -2.71 -7.69
C ALA A 76 7.49 -3.09 -9.16
N ALA A 77 8.68 -3.58 -9.51
CA ALA A 77 8.85 -4.26 -10.78
C ALA A 77 8.05 -5.57 -10.74
N GLY A 78 7.38 -5.92 -11.85
CA GLY A 78 6.54 -7.12 -11.91
C GLY A 78 7.26 -8.41 -11.48
N GLY A 79 6.52 -9.32 -10.84
CA GLY A 79 7.04 -10.57 -10.28
C GLY A 79 7.15 -10.60 -8.75
N TYR A 80 6.72 -9.53 -8.07
CA TYR A 80 6.56 -9.46 -6.62
C TYR A 80 5.17 -8.94 -6.29
N ALA A 81 4.65 -9.35 -5.14
CA ALA A 81 3.46 -8.73 -4.57
C ALA A 81 3.73 -7.28 -4.16
N ASP A 82 2.69 -6.45 -4.16
CA ASP A 82 2.80 -5.03 -3.81
C ASP A 82 3.37 -4.83 -2.39
N ILE A 83 2.84 -5.61 -1.43
CA ILE A 83 3.31 -5.64 -0.05
C ILE A 83 3.49 -7.09 0.40
N ILE A 84 4.66 -7.38 0.97
CA ILE A 84 4.96 -8.68 1.60
C ILE A 84 5.19 -8.43 3.08
N TYR A 85 4.18 -8.71 3.91
CA TYR A 85 4.25 -8.53 5.35
C TYR A 85 4.68 -9.83 6.04
N GLU A 86 5.81 -9.82 6.73
CA GLU A 86 6.37 -11.01 7.37
C GLU A 86 5.94 -11.12 8.84
N TYR A 87 5.24 -12.20 9.18
CA TYR A 87 4.85 -12.51 10.55
C TYR A 87 5.81 -13.54 11.14
N GLU A 88 6.35 -13.23 12.32
CA GLU A 88 7.08 -14.21 13.12
C GLU A 88 6.13 -15.24 13.74
N ALA A 89 6.66 -16.41 14.11
CA ALA A 89 5.88 -17.44 14.77
C ALA A 89 5.37 -16.96 16.15
N CYS A 90 4.13 -17.29 16.47
CA CYS A 90 3.53 -17.02 17.78
C CYS A 90 2.76 -18.26 18.28
N THR A 91 2.08 -18.12 19.41
CA THR A 91 1.27 -19.22 19.99
C THR A 91 0.08 -19.63 19.12
N SER A 92 -0.37 -18.74 18.22
CA SER A 92 -1.57 -18.96 17.40
C SER A 92 -1.26 -19.43 15.98
N TYR A 93 -0.06 -19.13 15.45
CA TYR A 93 0.31 -19.45 14.07
C TYR A 93 1.85 -19.56 13.89
N PRO A 94 2.33 -20.37 12.93
CA PRO A 94 3.74 -20.43 12.58
C PRO A 94 4.20 -19.16 11.84
N LYS A 95 5.51 -19.00 11.67
CA LYS A 95 6.09 -17.95 10.81
C LYS A 95 5.53 -18.08 9.40
N HIS A 96 5.05 -16.97 8.85
CA HIS A 96 4.47 -16.92 7.50
C HIS A 96 4.55 -15.50 6.94
N SER A 97 4.25 -15.36 5.65
CA SER A 97 4.13 -14.05 5.01
C SER A 97 2.69 -13.86 4.54
N LEU A 98 2.19 -12.64 4.70
CA LEU A 98 0.97 -12.18 4.07
C LEU A 98 1.33 -11.36 2.83
N LEU A 99 0.81 -11.77 1.69
CA LEU A 99 0.89 -11.01 0.45
C LEU A 99 -0.36 -10.14 0.34
N LEU A 100 -0.18 -8.84 0.13
CA LEU A 100 -1.28 -7.92 -0.17
C LEU A 100 -1.06 -7.41 -1.58
N GLU A 101 -2.06 -7.63 -2.42
CA GLU A 101 -2.13 -7.17 -3.81
C GLU A 101 -3.27 -6.17 -3.91
N ALA A 102 -2.97 -4.98 -4.38
CA ALA A 102 -3.84 -3.82 -4.35
C ALA A 102 -4.13 -3.35 -5.76
N THR A 103 -5.42 -3.23 -6.09
CA THR A 103 -5.82 -2.74 -7.41
C THR A 103 -6.97 -1.76 -7.30
N LEU A 104 -6.88 -0.68 -8.09
CA LEU A 104 -7.99 0.23 -8.35
C LEU A 104 -8.76 -0.16 -9.62
N ALA A 105 -8.36 -1.24 -10.30
CA ALA A 105 -9.08 -1.76 -11.46
C ALA A 105 -10.40 -2.42 -11.04
N ASP A 106 -11.42 -2.31 -11.88
CA ASP A 106 -12.75 -2.88 -11.63
C ASP A 106 -13.21 -3.83 -12.77
N GLY A 107 -14.24 -4.61 -12.47
CA GLY A 107 -14.94 -5.47 -13.42
C GLY A 107 -14.03 -6.41 -14.21
N ASN A 108 -14.20 -6.42 -15.54
CA ASN A 108 -13.42 -7.30 -16.43
C ASN A 108 -11.94 -6.92 -16.52
N ASN A 109 -11.61 -5.63 -16.29
CA ASN A 109 -10.23 -5.17 -16.31
C ASN A 109 -9.47 -5.68 -15.10
N GLN A 110 -10.09 -5.65 -13.90
CA GLN A 110 -9.53 -6.27 -12.70
C GLN A 110 -9.20 -7.75 -12.94
N ARG A 111 -10.16 -8.50 -13.48
CA ARG A 111 -9.95 -9.92 -13.78
C ARG A 111 -8.77 -10.13 -14.72
N ARG A 112 -8.65 -9.32 -15.77
CA ARG A 112 -7.58 -9.44 -16.75
C ARG A 112 -6.20 -9.09 -16.17
N MET A 113 -6.15 -8.08 -15.30
CA MET A 113 -4.91 -7.60 -14.70
C MET A 113 -4.44 -8.52 -13.58
N GLU A 114 -5.33 -8.94 -12.69
CA GLU A 114 -4.94 -9.57 -11.41
C GLU A 114 -5.02 -11.10 -11.41
N MET A 115 -5.78 -11.72 -12.31
CA MET A 115 -6.02 -13.18 -12.21
C MET A 115 -4.75 -14.02 -12.32
N GLU A 116 -3.84 -13.71 -13.24
CA GLU A 116 -2.56 -14.44 -13.33
C GLU A 116 -1.51 -14.01 -12.30
N PRO A 117 -1.24 -12.71 -12.06
CA PRO A 117 -0.19 -12.32 -11.11
C PRO A 117 -0.53 -12.60 -9.64
N VAL A 118 -1.81 -12.68 -9.27
CA VAL A 118 -2.25 -12.90 -7.88
C VAL A 118 -2.46 -14.39 -7.54
N SER A 119 -2.49 -15.29 -8.54
CA SER A 119 -2.80 -16.73 -8.34
C SER A 119 -1.63 -17.59 -7.89
#